data_AF-A0AAV8XCY7-F1
#
_entry.id   AF-A0AAV8XCY7-F1
#
_cell.length_a   1.000
_cell.length_b   1.000
_cell.length_c   1.000
_cell.angle_alpha   90.00
_cell.angle_beta   90.00
_cell.angle_gamma   90.00
#
_symmetry.space_group_name_H-M   'P 1'
#
loop_
_entity.id
_entity.type
_entity.pdbx_description
1 polymer ?
#
loop_
_entity_poly.entity_id
_entity_poly.type
_entity_poly.pdbx_seq_one_letter_code
_entity_poly.pdbx_strand_id
1 'polypeptide(L)'
;MAVQKACKLCSKNSKDFQVIEEIIREKLDVLLLKMDFSLNEEYVICESCADSIYTFYKFKSICLYSRDDEVPFIKTMNGMDVAIVKVAYLKENSGASSISNCDDA
;
A
#
# COMPACT_ATOMS: atom_id res chain seq x y z
N MET A 1 39.05 -15.86 15.65
CA MET A 1 38.76 -15.93 14.21
C MET A 1 37.42 -15.24 13.99
N ALA A 2 37.31 -14.29 13.05
CA ALA A 2 36.03 -13.63 12.78
C ALA A 2 35.15 -14.54 11.91
N VAL A 3 33.95 -14.87 12.40
CA VAL A 3 32.96 -15.65 11.64
C VAL A 3 32.39 -14.75 10.55
N GLN A 4 32.29 -15.27 9.32
CA GLN A 4 31.61 -14.61 8.22
C GLN A 4 30.33 -15.38 7.92
N LYS A 5 29.22 -14.66 7.74
CA LYS A 5 27.93 -15.23 7.35
C LYS A 5 27.43 -14.58 6.07
N ALA A 6 26.73 -15.35 5.24
CA ALA A 6 26.11 -14.85 4.02
C ALA A 6 24.83 -14.07 4.37
N CYS A 7 24.71 -12.85 3.86
CA CYS A 7 23.50 -12.05 3.99
C CYS A 7 22.37 -12.67 3.17
N LYS A 8 21.19 -12.89 3.77
CA LYS A 8 20.01 -13.44 3.08
C LYS A 8 19.49 -12.55 1.94
N LEU A 9 19.70 -11.23 2.01
CA LEU A 9 19.17 -10.27 1.04
C LEU A 9 20.10 -10.07 -0.17
N CYS A 10 21.39 -9.84 0.07
CA CYS A 10 22.34 -9.52 -1.00
C CYS A 10 23.31 -10.66 -1.34
N SER A 11 23.23 -11.79 -0.62
CA SER A 11 24.09 -12.97 -0.78
C SER A 11 25.59 -12.72 -0.60
N LYS A 12 25.99 -11.55 -0.10
CA LYS A 12 27.39 -11.23 0.23
C LYS A 12 27.73 -11.70 1.63
N ASN A 13 28.96 -12.19 1.81
CA ASN A 13 29.49 -12.49 3.13
C ASN A 13 29.83 -11.21 3.88
N SER A 14 29.46 -11.14 5.15
CA SER A 14 29.79 -10.03 6.05
C SER A 14 30.30 -10.56 7.38
N LYS A 15 31.15 -9.79 8.03
CA LYS A 15 31.51 -9.97 9.46
C LYS A 15 30.51 -9.28 10.37
N ASP A 16 29.92 -8.20 9.87
CA ASP A 16 28.93 -7.38 10.56
C ASP A 16 27.54 -7.80 10.05
N PHE A 17 26.82 -8.52 10.89
CA PHE A 17 25.52 -9.06 10.58
C PHE A 17 24.62 -9.04 11.81
N GLN A 18 23.32 -8.94 11.56
CA GLN A 18 22.27 -9.07 12.56
C GLN A 18 21.36 -10.24 12.19
N VAL A 19 20.85 -10.92 13.21
CA VAL A 19 19.90 -12.03 13.06
C VAL A 19 18.56 -11.50 12.56
N ILE A 20 17.89 -12.23 11.68
CA ILE A 20 16.54 -11.88 11.21
C ILE A 20 15.50 -12.31 12.25
N GLU A 21 15.34 -11.45 13.25
CA GLU A 21 14.30 -11.53 14.28
C GLU A 21 12.92 -11.08 13.75
N GLU A 22 11.89 -11.26 14.57
CA GLU A 22 10.49 -10.94 14.24
C GLU A 22 10.31 -9.50 13.73
N ILE A 23 10.93 -8.52 14.37
CA ILE A 23 10.85 -7.10 13.99
C ILE A 23 11.31 -6.87 12.55
N ILE A 24 12.39 -7.54 12.13
CA ILE A 24 12.89 -7.41 10.76
C ILE A 24 11.92 -8.09 9.79
N ARG A 25 11.33 -9.23 10.18
CA ARG A 25 10.33 -9.95 9.37
C ARG A 25 9.07 -9.12 9.16
N GLU A 26 8.56 -8.47 10.20
CA GLU A 26 7.43 -7.54 10.10
C GLU A 26 7.71 -6.40 9.13
N LYS A 27 8.91 -5.80 9.20
CA LYS A 27 9.30 -4.72 8.27
C LYS A 27 9.38 -5.21 6.84
N LEU A 28 9.92 -6.41 6.62
CA LEU A 28 9.98 -7.03 5.30
C LEU A 28 8.59 -7.31 4.74
N ASP A 29 7.65 -7.75 5.58
CA ASP A 29 6.26 -7.96 5.19
C ASP A 29 5.56 -6.65 4.82
N VAL A 30 5.74 -5.61 5.64
CA VAL A 30 5.28 -4.24 5.31
C VAL A 30 5.88 -3.78 3.99
N LEU A 31 7.15 -4.10 3.70
CA LEU A 31 7.81 -3.80 2.42
C LEU A 31 7.39 -4.71 1.26
N LEU A 32 6.58 -5.74 1.50
CA LEU A 32 6.20 -6.79 0.54
C LEU A 32 7.40 -7.59 -0.01
N LEU A 33 8.49 -7.63 0.75
CA LEU A 33 9.67 -8.44 0.46
C LEU A 33 9.49 -9.83 1.04
N LYS A 34 8.86 -10.71 0.27
CA LYS A 34 8.65 -12.11 0.65
C LYS A 34 9.99 -12.87 0.61
N MET A 35 10.43 -13.35 1.77
CA MET A 35 11.58 -14.23 1.88
C MET A 35 11.15 -15.59 2.44
N ASP A 36 11.74 -16.64 1.90
CA ASP A 36 11.56 -17.99 2.43
C ASP A 36 12.48 -18.22 3.63
N PHE A 37 11.84 -18.47 4.78
CA PHE A 37 12.48 -18.78 6.05
C PHE A 37 12.19 -20.21 6.53
N SER A 38 11.80 -21.11 5.62
CA SER A 38 11.37 -22.48 5.91
C SER A 38 12.47 -23.41 6.43
N LEU A 39 13.74 -23.10 6.17
CA LEU A 39 14.85 -23.87 6.73
C LEU A 39 15.10 -23.35 8.16
N ASN A 40 15.26 -24.27 9.12
CA ASN A 40 15.62 -23.98 10.52
C ASN A 40 17.05 -23.38 10.67
N GLU A 41 17.56 -22.69 9.65
CA GLU A 41 18.82 -21.98 9.69
C GLU A 41 18.61 -20.57 10.26
N GLU A 42 19.54 -20.16 11.13
CA GLU A 42 19.59 -18.79 11.63
C GLU A 42 19.98 -17.84 10.48
N TYR A 43 18.97 -17.25 9.83
CA TYR A 43 19.19 -16.29 8.77
C TYR A 43 19.72 -14.97 9.33
N VAL A 44 20.68 -14.38 8.63
CA VAL A 44 21.26 -13.09 8.98
C VAL A 44 21.22 -12.13 7.80
N ILE A 45 21.29 -10.84 8.10
CA ILE A 45 21.48 -9.78 7.12
C ILE A 45 22.68 -8.92 7.51
N CYS A 46 23.41 -8.42 6.53
CA CYS A 46 24.47 -7.46 6.78
C CYS A 46 23.89 -6.09 7.19
N GLU A 47 24.67 -5.30 7.90
CA GLU A 47 24.29 -3.97 8.39
C GLU A 47 23.75 -3.05 7.29
N SER A 48 24.41 -2.99 6.13
CA SER A 48 23.94 -2.19 4.98
C SER A 48 22.54 -2.59 4.49
N CYS A 49 22.22 -3.88 4.48
CA CYS A 49 20.89 -4.36 4.12
C CYS A 49 19.86 -4.03 5.22
N ALA A 50 20.27 -4.10 6.49
CA ALA A 50 19.43 -3.69 7.62
C ALA A 50 19.04 -2.22 7.52
N ASP A 51 20.02 -1.33 7.35
CA ASP A 51 19.79 0.12 7.21
C ASP A 51 18.87 0.45 6.04
N SER A 52 19.03 -0.28 4.93
CA SER A 52 18.15 -0.17 3.78
C SER A 52 16.70 -0.54 4.15
N ILE A 53 16.48 -1.66 4.84
CA ILE A 53 15.14 -2.07 5.32
C ILE A 53 14.53 -0.97 6.19
N TYR A 54 15.27 -0.43 7.16
CA TYR A 54 14.75 0.62 8.04
C TYR A 54 14.39 1.90 7.26
N THR A 55 15.22 2.29 6.30
CA THR A 55 14.98 3.46 5.44
C THR A 55 13.75 3.28 4.57
N PHE A 56 13.64 2.15 3.87
CA PHE A 56 12.48 1.84 3.03
C PHE A 56 11.21 1.69 3.86
N TYR A 57 11.29 1.05 5.04
CA TYR A 57 10.17 0.90 5.94
C TYR A 57 9.65 2.26 6.38
N LYS A 58 10.54 3.15 6.85
CA LYS A 58 10.19 4.52 7.23
C LYS A 58 9.53 5.27 6.08
N PHE A 59 10.11 5.21 4.88
CA PHE A 59 9.55 5.82 3.68
C PHE A 59 8.12 5.31 3.40
N LYS A 60 7.95 3.99 3.37
CA LYS A 60 6.64 3.36 3.10
C LYS A 60 5.61 3.69 4.17
N SER A 61 5.99 3.67 5.45
CA SER A 61 5.10 4.06 6.54
C SER A 61 4.64 5.51 6.38
N ILE A 62 5.55 6.44 6.06
CA ILE A 62 5.18 7.84 5.81
C ILE A 62 4.17 7.94 4.66
N CYS A 63 4.39 7.23 3.55
CA CYS A 63 3.46 7.24 2.41
C CYS A 63 2.09 6.62 2.73
N LEU A 64 2.03 5.67 3.67
CA LEU A 64 0.77 5.07 4.12
C LEU A 64 0.01 6.01 5.05
N TYR A 65 0.69 6.64 6.03
CA TYR A 65 0.08 7.65 6.88
C TYR A 65 -0.45 8.82 6.07
N SER A 66 0.33 9.37 5.12
CA SER A 66 -0.13 10.46 4.27
C SER A 66 -1.34 10.07 3.41
N ARG A 67 -1.47 8.79 3.04
CA ARG A 67 -2.63 8.28 2.29
C ARG A 67 -3.86 8.12 3.18
N ASP A 68 -3.69 7.69 4.42
CA ASP A 68 -4.78 7.57 5.39
C ASP A 68 -5.29 8.97 5.82
N ASP A 69 -4.42 9.97 5.84
CA ASP A 69 -4.75 11.38 6.06
C ASP A 69 -5.42 12.04 4.83
N GLU A 70 -5.29 11.44 3.63
CA GLU A 70 -5.96 11.86 2.38
C GLU A 70 -7.39 11.27 2.22
N VAL A 71 -7.86 10.45 3.17
CA VAL A 71 -9.22 9.88 3.17
C VAL A 71 -10.36 10.92 3.18
N PRO A 72 -10.25 12.16 3.71
CA PRO A 72 -11.33 13.13 3.57
C PRO A 72 -11.60 13.51 2.11
N PHE A 73 -10.56 13.51 1.25
CA PHE A 73 -10.71 14.01 -0.11
C PHE A 73 -11.23 12.93 -1.07
N ILE A 74 -10.71 11.70 -0.97
CA ILE A 74 -11.08 10.61 -1.88
C ILE A 74 -12.48 10.05 -1.57
N LYS A 75 -12.92 10.01 -0.29
CA LYS A 75 -14.33 9.68 0.04
C LYS A 75 -15.31 10.68 -0.58
N THR A 76 -14.91 11.95 -0.60
CA THR A 76 -15.73 13.04 -1.12
C THR A 76 -15.81 13.00 -2.65
N MET A 77 -14.73 12.61 -3.35
CA MET A 77 -14.74 12.39 -4.80
C MET A 77 -15.61 11.21 -5.22
N ASN A 78 -15.50 10.05 -4.56
CA ASN A 78 -16.35 8.89 -4.86
C ASN A 78 -17.84 9.18 -4.59
N GLY A 79 -18.16 9.94 -3.55
CA GLY A 79 -19.53 10.38 -3.26
C GLY A 79 -20.06 11.38 -4.29
N MET A 80 -19.22 12.32 -4.74
CA MET A 80 -19.56 13.28 -5.80
C MET A 80 -19.76 12.60 -7.15
N ASP A 81 -18.90 11.66 -7.53
CA ASP A 81 -19.00 10.92 -8.80
C ASP A 81 -20.29 10.09 -8.85
N VAL A 82 -20.66 9.41 -7.76
CA VAL A 82 -21.92 8.67 -7.68
C VAL A 82 -23.13 9.61 -7.73
N ALA A 83 -23.06 10.78 -7.08
CA ALA A 83 -24.14 11.77 -7.14
C ALA A 83 -24.31 12.34 -8.55
N ILE A 84 -23.21 12.67 -9.24
CA ILE A 84 -23.22 13.19 -10.62
C ILE A 84 -23.77 12.13 -11.59
N VAL A 85 -23.31 10.88 -11.49
CA VAL A 85 -23.80 9.77 -12.32
C VAL A 85 -25.29 9.52 -12.09
N LYS A 86 -25.75 9.59 -10.83
CA LYS A 86 -27.17 9.43 -10.49
C LYS A 86 -28.03 10.58 -11.01
N VAL A 87 -27.54 11.82 -10.95
CA VAL A 87 -28.21 13.00 -11.50
C VAL A 87 -28.30 12.92 -13.03
N ALA A 88 -27.23 12.52 -13.70
CA ALA A 88 -27.22 12.32 -15.16
C ALA A 88 -28.23 11.23 -15.58
N TYR A 89 -28.20 10.08 -14.90
CA TYR A 89 -29.12 8.96 -15.17
C TYR A 89 -30.59 9.35 -14.96
N LEU A 90 -30.90 10.08 -13.88
CA LEU A 90 -32.26 10.53 -13.60
C LEU A 90 -32.74 11.57 -14.62
N LYS A 91 -31.86 12.45 -15.10
CA LYS A 91 -32.20 13.47 -16.11
C LYS A 91 -32.48 12.85 -17.48
N GLU A 92 -31.79 11.77 -17.82
CA GLU A 92 -32.02 11.03 -19.06
C GLU A 92 -33.29 10.15 -19.00
N ASN A 93 -33.65 9.64 -17.81
CA ASN A 93 -34.83 8.80 -17.61
C ASN A 93 -36.09 9.52 -17.13
N SER A 94 -36.04 10.82 -16.78
CA SER A 94 -37.23 11.62 -16.46
C SER A 94 -37.95 12.18 -17.70
N GLY A 95 -37.51 11.81 -18.91
CA GLY A 95 -38.02 12.31 -20.19
C GLY A 95 -39.22 11.56 -20.78
N ALA A 96 -40.03 10.86 -19.98
CA ALA A 96 -41.27 10.26 -20.49
C ALA A 96 -42.37 10.29 -19.42
N SER A 97 -43.18 11.36 -19.40
CA SER A 97 -44.66 11.30 -19.35
C SER A 97 -45.28 12.71 -19.33
N SER A 98 -45.98 13.02 -20.44
CA SER A 98 -47.09 13.97 -20.65
C SER A 98 -46.91 15.46 -20.31
N ILE A 99 -46.57 16.25 -21.34
CA ILE A 99 -47.12 17.61 -21.52
C ILE A 99 -48.49 17.42 -22.18
N SER A 100 -49.58 17.63 -21.44
CA SER A 100 -50.88 17.87 -22.06
C SER A 100 -50.88 19.30 -22.60
N ASN A 101 -50.80 19.45 -23.92
CA ASN A 101 -51.10 20.72 -24.56
C ASN A 101 -52.60 20.98 -24.39
N CYS A 102 -52.94 22.06 -23.69
CA CYS A 102 -54.24 22.70 -23.86
C CYS A 102 -54.11 23.59 -25.10
N ASP A 103 -54.73 23.18 -26.20
CA ASP A 103 -55.00 24.04 -27.33
C ASP A 103 -56.27 24.85 -27.03
N ASP A 104 -56.20 26.18 -27.17
CA ASP A 104 -57.32 27.10 -27.07
C ASP A 104 -58.23 27.01 -28.32
N ALA A 105 -59.54 26.83 -28.11
CA ALA A 105 -60.64 27.33 -28.96
C ALA A 105 -61.96 27.39 -28.17
#